data_AF-A3UBW0-F1
#
_entry.id   AF-A3UBW0-F1
#
_cell.length_a   1.000
_cell.length_b   1.000
_cell.length_c   1.000
_cell.angle_alpha   90.00
_cell.angle_beta   90.00
_cell.angle_gamma   90.00
#
_symmetry.space_group_name_H-M   'P 1'
#
loop_
_entity.id
_entity.type
_entity.pdbx_description
1 polymer ?
#
loop_
_entity_poly.entity_id
_entity_poly.type
_entity_poly.pdbx_seq_one_letter_code
_entity_poly.pdbx_strand_id
1 'polypeptide(L)' 'MLSVIQIPKEVPHPVNNSAIDLSNPADLILYVVLPILCVVLYFIYRNKRKK' A
#
# COMPACT_ATOMS: atom_id res chain seq x y z
N MET A 1 6.01 -31.68 -5.69
CA MET A 1 6.84 -30.45 -5.76
C MET A 1 6.27 -29.50 -6.83
N LEU A 2 5.21 -28.74 -6.54
CA LEU A 2 4.71 -27.67 -7.42
C LEU A 2 4.35 -26.38 -6.65
N SER A 3 4.54 -26.36 -5.33
CA SER A 3 4.01 -25.31 -4.45
C SER A 3 4.73 -23.96 -4.57
N VAL A 4 5.94 -23.92 -5.15
CA VAL A 4 6.74 -22.68 -5.24
C VAL A 4 6.26 -21.74 -6.37
N ILE A 5 5.57 -22.27 -7.39
CA ILE A 5 5.07 -21.48 -8.52
C ILE A 5 3.80 -20.70 -8.16
N GLN A 6 3.06 -21.13 -7.14
CA GLN A 6 1.82 -20.49 -6.70
C GLN A 6 2.06 -19.31 -5.73
N ILE A 7 3.32 -19.04 -5.37
CA ILE A 7 3.66 -18.02 -4.37
C ILE A 7 3.72 -16.64 -5.07
N PRO A 8 2.85 -15.69 -4.73
CA PRO A 8 2.72 -14.41 -5.43
C PRO A 8 3.93 -13.50 -5.17
N LYS A 9 4.94 -13.52 -6.04
CA LYS A 9 6.25 -12.86 -5.84
C LYS A 9 6.22 -11.37 -5.50
N GLU A 10 5.15 -10.67 -5.85
CA GLU A 10 5.06 -9.21 -5.72
C GLU A 10 4.54 -8.72 -4.37
N VAL A 11 4.13 -9.63 -3.47
CA VAL A 11 3.70 -9.24 -2.11
C VAL A 11 4.75 -9.60 -1.06
N PRO A 12 4.87 -8.80 0.02
CA PRO A 12 5.75 -9.10 1.14
C PRO A 12 5.46 -10.48 1.71
N HIS A 13 6.49 -11.32 1.79
CA HIS A 13 6.40 -12.66 2.37
C HIS A 13 6.99 -12.65 3.78
N PRO A 14 6.47 -13.46 4.72
CA PRO A 14 7.00 -13.52 6.08
C PRO A 14 8.49 -13.94 6.16
N VAL A 15 9.01 -14.58 5.11
CA VAL A 15 10.44 -14.91 4.96
C VAL A 15 11.28 -13.77 4.37
N ASN A 16 10.67 -12.78 3.73
CA ASN A 16 11.34 -11.62 3.14
C ASN A 16 10.96 -10.35 3.91
N ASN A 17 11.70 -10.07 4.99
CA ASN A 17 11.53 -8.87 5.83
C ASN A 17 12.45 -7.73 5.40
N SER A 18 12.64 -7.56 4.09
CA SER A 18 13.42 -6.44 3.55
C SER A 18 12.77 -5.11 3.96
N ALA A 19 13.60 -4.08 4.17
CA ALA A 19 13.10 -2.73 4.43
C ALA A 19 12.22 -2.24 3.26
N ILE A 20 11.24 -1.40 3.57
CA ILE A 20 10.41 -0.73 2.55
C ILE A 20 11.32 0.09 1.63
N ASP A 21 11.18 -0.13 0.32
CA ASP A 21 11.95 0.61 -0.70
C ASP A 21 11.09 1.69 -1.33
N LEU A 22 11.32 2.95 -0.94
CA LEU A 22 10.59 4.09 -1.48
C LEU A 22 10.94 4.40 -2.95
N SER A 23 11.96 3.77 -3.52
CA SER A 23 12.28 3.83 -4.95
C SER A 23 11.37 2.91 -5.77
N ASN A 24 10.79 1.89 -5.12
CA ASN A 24 9.81 1.01 -5.74
C ASN A 24 8.45 1.71 -5.80
N PRO A 25 7.82 1.81 -6.99
CA PRO A 25 6.55 2.50 -7.14
C PRO A 25 5.41 1.86 -6.33
N ALA A 26 5.39 0.53 -6.18
CA ALA A 26 4.35 -0.16 -5.42
C ALA A 26 4.45 0.17 -3.92
N ASP A 27 5.65 0.11 -3.35
CA ASP A 27 5.90 0.43 -1.94
C ASP A 27 5.56 1.90 -1.64
N LEU A 28 6.00 2.82 -2.51
CA LEU A 28 5.68 4.24 -2.38
C LEU A 28 4.17 4.48 -2.40
N ILE A 29 3.45 3.86 -3.34
CA ILE A 29 1.99 4.05 -3.47
C ILE A 29 1.26 3.49 -2.25
N LEU A 30 1.56 2.25 -1.86
CA LEU A 30 0.84 1.56 -0.79
C LEU A 30 1.11 2.15 0.59
N TYR A 31 2.37 2.47 0.89
CA TYR A 31 2.78 2.87 2.22
C TYR A 31 2.80 4.39 2.42
N VAL A 32 2.78 5.21 1.36
CA VAL A 32 2.81 6.67 1.46
C VAL A 32 1.61 7.34 0.79
N VAL A 33 1.37 7.06 -0.49
CA VAL A 33 0.33 7.79 -1.25
C VAL A 33 -1.08 7.43 -0.77
N LEU A 34 -1.35 6.13 -0.58
CA LEU A 34 -2.64 5.63 -0.13
C LEU A 34 -3.10 6.22 1.22
N PRO A 35 -2.29 6.22 2.30
CA PRO A 35 -2.71 6.83 3.56
C PRO A 35 -2.94 8.34 3.45
N ILE A 36 -2.11 9.07 2.69
CA ILE A 36 -2.32 10.50 2.44
C ILE A 36 -3.65 10.73 1.71
N LEU A 37 -3.94 9.93 0.69
CA LEU A 37 -5.19 10.02 -0.07
C LEU A 37 -6.40 9.79 0.83
N CYS A 38 -6.36 8.79 1.72
CA CYS A 38 -7.42 8.53 2.70
C CYS A 38 -7.68 9.75 3.60
N VAL A 39 -6.63 10.41 4.09
CA VAL A 39 -6.75 11.61 4.92
C VAL A 39 -7.37 12.77 4.13
N VAL A 40 -6.89 13.03 2.91
CA VAL A 40 -7.43 14.10 2.04
C VAL A 40 -8.90 13.86 1.74
N LEU A 41 -9.26 12.64 1.32
CA LEU A 41 -10.65 12.27 1.03
C LEU A 41 -11.54 12.38 2.27
N TYR A 42 -11.05 12.03 3.45
CA TYR A 42 -11.78 12.21 4.71
C TYR A 42 -12.13 13.69 4.96
N PHE A 43 -11.19 14.61 4.78
CA PHE A 43 -11.45 16.04 4.95
C PHE A 43 -12.41 16.60 3.91
N ILE A 44 -12.27 16.19 2.64
CA ILE A 44 -13.21 16.56 1.57
C ILE A 44 -14.63 16.10 1.92
N TYR A 45 -14.78 14.84 2.33
CA TYR A 45 -16.06 14.27 2.73
C TYR A 45 -16.66 15.00 3.95
N ARG A 46 -15.85 15.28 4.97
CA ARG A 46 -16.28 15.99 6.17
C ARG A 46 -16.77 17.40 5.87
N ASN A 47 -16.11 18.10 4.95
CA ASN A 47 -16.49 19.47 4.57
C ASN A 47 -17.78 19.50 3.76
N LYS A 48 -18.05 18.48 2.93
CA LYS A 48 -19.29 18.37 2.16
C LYS A 48 -20.54 18.15 3.02
N ARG A 49 -20.41 17.57 4.21
CA ARG A 49 -21.53 17.30 5.14
C ARG A 49 -21.91 18.47 6.06
N LYS A 50 -21.15 19.57 6.01
CA LYS A 50 -21.42 20.79 6.79
C LYS A 50 -22.10 21.89 5.95
N LYS A 51 -22.28 21.67 4.66
CA LYS A 51 -23.23 22.40 3.80
C LYS A 51 -24.52 21.61 3.73
#